data_AF-A0A250XV52-F1
#
_entry.id   AF-A0A250XV52-F1
#
_cell.length_a   1.000
_cell.length_b   1.000
_cell.length_c   1.000
_cell.angle_alpha   90.00
_cell.angle_beta   90.00
_cell.angle_gamma   90.00
#
_symmetry.space_group_name_H-M   'P 1'
#
loop_
_entity.id
_entity.type
_entity.pdbx_description
1 polymer ?
#
loop_
_entity_poly.entity_id
_entity_poly.type
_entity_poly.pdbx_seq_one_letter_code
_entity_poly.pdbx_strand_id
1 'polypeptide(L)'
;MIDKASLGPIEDFKELTTCLEEYENDWYIGLVSDEKWKEAVLQEKPYLFSLGYEPNMGVYTGRVLSLQELLVQVGKLNAEAVRGQWANLSWELLYATNDDEERYSIQAQPLLLRNLTVQAADPPLGYPIFSSKPLPVHLC
;
A
#
# COMPACT_ATOMS: atom_id res chain seq x y z
N MET A 1 1.98 -40.82 3.62
CA MET A 1 0.58 -40.65 4.01
C MET A 1 0.30 -39.16 3.83
N ILE A 2 -0.32 -38.78 2.71
CA ILE A 2 -0.65 -37.38 2.43
C ILE A 2 -1.80 -37.03 3.38
N ASP A 3 -1.60 -36.00 4.19
CA ASP A 3 -2.55 -35.64 5.24
C ASP A 3 -3.89 -35.22 4.61
N LYS A 4 -4.94 -36.02 4.85
CA LYS A 4 -6.30 -35.78 4.32
C LYS A 4 -6.96 -34.54 4.94
N ALA A 5 -6.34 -33.92 5.94
CA ALA A 5 -6.89 -32.78 6.65
C ALA A 5 -6.96 -31.51 5.79
N SER A 6 -6.11 -31.34 4.78
CA SER A 6 -6.02 -30.08 4.00
C SER A 6 -6.71 -30.12 2.64
N LEU A 7 -6.86 -31.31 2.03
CA LEU A 7 -7.33 -31.46 0.65
C LEU A 7 -8.80 -31.91 0.53
N GLY A 8 -9.48 -32.14 1.66
CA GLY A 8 -10.81 -32.76 1.66
C GLY A 8 -10.78 -34.26 1.26
N PRO A 9 -11.95 -34.90 1.16
CA PRO A 9 -12.02 -36.29 0.71
C PRO A 9 -11.76 -36.37 -0.79
N ILE A 10 -10.50 -36.57 -1.18
CA ILE A 10 -10.15 -36.89 -2.57
C ILE A 10 -10.65 -38.30 -2.90
N GLU A 11 -11.57 -38.39 -3.86
CA GLU A 11 -12.21 -39.63 -4.32
C GLU A 11 -11.41 -40.30 -5.45
N ASP A 12 -10.73 -39.52 -6.31
CA ASP A 12 -9.92 -40.06 -7.41
C ASP A 12 -8.64 -39.26 -7.77
N PHE A 13 -7.83 -39.80 -8.70
CA PHE A 13 -6.57 -39.18 -9.13
C PHE A 13 -6.77 -37.89 -9.92
N LYS A 14 -7.90 -37.76 -10.62
CA LYS A 14 -8.22 -36.56 -11.41
C LYS A 14 -8.53 -35.39 -10.48
N GLU A 15 -9.26 -35.64 -9.41
CA GLU A 15 -9.56 -34.68 -8.36
C GLU A 15 -8.27 -34.21 -7.64
N LEU A 16 -7.37 -35.14 -7.28
CA LEU A 16 -6.06 -34.77 -6.75
C LEU A 16 -5.29 -33.86 -7.70
N THR A 17 -5.26 -34.21 -8.99
CA THR A 17 -4.55 -33.41 -10.02
C THR A 17 -5.12 -32.00 -10.10
N THR A 18 -6.45 -31.89 -10.15
CA THR A 18 -7.16 -30.61 -10.20
C THR A 18 -6.84 -29.74 -8.98
N CYS A 19 -6.87 -30.33 -7.78
CA CYS A 19 -6.55 -29.62 -6.54
C CYS A 19 -5.10 -29.09 -6.53
N LEU A 20 -4.14 -29.89 -7.00
CA LEU A 20 -2.74 -29.44 -7.09
C LEU A 20 -2.56 -28.29 -8.10
N GLU A 21 -3.24 -28.37 -9.25
CA GLU A 21 -3.24 -27.30 -10.25
C GLU A 21 -3.85 -26.00 -9.68
N GLU A 22 -4.93 -26.09 -8.90
CA GLU A 22 -5.52 -24.94 -8.20
C GLU A 22 -4.54 -24.31 -7.20
N TYR A 23 -3.85 -25.11 -6.39
CA TYR A 23 -2.82 -24.59 -5.48
C TYR A 23 -1.65 -23.93 -6.22
N GLU A 24 -1.19 -24.52 -7.32
CA GLU A 24 -0.10 -23.97 -8.11
C GLU A 24 -0.48 -22.65 -8.78
N ASN A 25 -1.72 -22.52 -9.25
CA ASN A 25 -2.22 -21.32 -9.93
C ASN A 25 -2.61 -20.23 -8.93
N ASP A 26 -3.35 -20.57 -7.88
CA ASP A 26 -4.03 -19.57 -7.04
C ASP A 26 -3.25 -19.16 -5.79
N TRP A 27 -2.31 -20.01 -5.33
CA TRP A 27 -1.56 -19.79 -4.11
C TRP A 27 -0.09 -19.48 -4.36
N TYR A 28 0.47 -18.61 -3.52
CA TYR A 28 1.90 -18.60 -3.23
C TYR A 28 2.12 -18.99 -1.77
N ILE A 29 2.94 -20.01 -1.53
CA ILE A 29 3.28 -20.47 -0.18
C ILE A 29 4.80 -20.33 -0.01
N GLY A 30 5.23 -19.41 0.85
CA GLY A 30 6.66 -19.12 1.03
C GLY A 30 6.92 -18.07 2.11
N LEU A 31 8.13 -17.50 2.14
CA LEU A 31 8.47 -16.43 3.06
C LEU A 31 8.11 -15.07 2.46
N VAL A 32 7.66 -14.13 3.30
CA VAL A 32 7.40 -12.74 2.89
C VAL A 32 8.66 -12.04 2.35
N SER A 33 9.85 -12.52 2.76
CA SER A 33 11.14 -12.01 2.29
C SER A 33 11.55 -12.52 0.91
N ASP A 34 10.87 -13.51 0.36
CA ASP A 34 11.25 -14.12 -0.92
C ASP A 34 10.93 -13.19 -2.09
N GLU A 35 11.79 -13.15 -3.12
CA GLU A 35 11.48 -12.40 -4.35
C GLU A 35 10.22 -12.94 -5.05
N LYS A 36 10.00 -14.25 -4.99
CA LYS A 36 8.80 -14.89 -5.54
C LYS A 36 7.50 -14.43 -4.84
N TRP A 37 7.57 -13.96 -3.60
CA TRP A 37 6.41 -13.34 -2.94
C TRP A 37 6.01 -12.05 -3.67
N LYS A 38 6.99 -11.22 -4.01
CA LYS A 38 6.73 -9.98 -4.77
C LYS A 38 6.22 -10.28 -6.17
N GLU A 39 6.79 -11.28 -6.84
CA GLU A 39 6.30 -11.76 -8.13
C GLU A 39 4.86 -12.24 -8.05
N ALA A 40 4.50 -13.01 -7.01
CA ALA A 40 3.13 -13.47 -6.77
C ALA A 40 2.14 -12.31 -6.55
N VAL A 41 2.55 -11.27 -5.84
CA VAL A 41 1.75 -10.04 -5.68
C VAL A 41 1.53 -9.35 -7.04
N LEU A 42 2.58 -9.21 -7.85
CA LEU A 42 2.50 -8.59 -9.18
C LEU A 42 1.70 -9.42 -10.19
N GLN A 43 1.67 -10.73 -10.01
CA GLN A 43 0.85 -11.66 -10.79
C GLN A 43 -0.60 -11.73 -10.31
N GLU A 44 -0.96 -10.96 -9.28
CA GLU A 44 -2.31 -10.93 -8.71
C GLU A 44 -2.80 -12.32 -8.28
N LYS A 45 -1.89 -13.13 -7.71
CA LYS A 45 -2.29 -14.44 -7.14
C LYS A 45 -3.39 -14.23 -6.09
N PRO A 46 -4.51 -14.95 -6.18
CA PRO A 46 -5.64 -14.82 -5.26
C PRO A 46 -5.25 -14.94 -3.78
N TYR A 47 -4.29 -15.83 -3.46
CA TYR A 47 -3.89 -16.10 -2.09
C TYR A 47 -2.38 -16.17 -1.91
N LEU A 48 -1.89 -15.60 -0.81
CA LEU A 48 -0.51 -15.74 -0.39
C LEU A 48 -0.46 -16.19 1.07
N PHE A 49 0.31 -17.23 1.36
CA PHE A 49 0.50 -17.76 2.71
C PHE A 49 1.96 -17.75 3.11
N SER A 50 2.22 -17.30 4.33
CA SER A 50 3.56 -17.33 4.92
C SER A 50 3.54 -17.75 6.39
N LEU A 51 4.60 -18.44 6.79
CA LEU A 51 4.91 -18.72 8.19
C LEU A 51 6.09 -17.85 8.63
N GLY A 52 5.88 -17.06 9.68
CA GLY A 52 6.94 -16.32 10.37
C GLY A 52 7.31 -17.01 11.69
N TYR A 53 8.53 -16.78 12.14
CA TYR A 53 9.00 -17.20 13.47
C TYR A 53 9.63 -16.00 14.17
N GLU A 54 9.17 -15.70 15.39
CA GLU A 54 9.74 -14.64 16.25
C GLU A 54 10.64 -15.29 17.31
N PRO A 55 11.98 -15.24 17.14
CA PRO A 55 12.91 -15.99 18.00
C PRO A 55 12.88 -15.54 19.46
N ASN A 56 12.63 -14.25 19.71
CA ASN A 56 12.66 -13.69 21.05
C ASN A 56 11.48 -14.16 21.91
N MET A 57 10.35 -14.47 21.25
CA MET A 57 9.13 -14.92 21.91
C MET A 57 8.92 -16.44 21.77
N GLY A 58 9.65 -17.09 20.87
CA GLY A 58 9.46 -18.51 20.55
C GLY A 58 8.12 -18.81 19.87
N VAL A 59 7.55 -17.83 19.16
CA VAL A 59 6.19 -17.91 18.58
C VAL A 59 6.25 -18.03 17.06
N TYR A 60 5.46 -18.94 16.50
CA TYR A 60 5.20 -19.02 15.07
C TYR A 60 3.93 -18.24 14.72
N THR A 61 3.97 -17.51 13.60
CA THR A 61 2.83 -16.75 13.08
C THR A 61 2.48 -17.23 11.68
N GLY A 62 1.19 -17.44 11.42
CA GLY A 62 0.70 -17.70 10.07
C GLY A 62 0.05 -16.44 9.51
N ARG A 63 0.38 -16.08 8.27
CA ARG A 63 -0.23 -14.96 7.56
C ARG A 63 -0.83 -15.44 6.25
N VAL A 64 -2.13 -15.24 6.08
CA VAL A 64 -2.83 -15.41 4.80
C VAL A 64 -3.23 -14.03 4.29
N LEU A 65 -2.87 -13.73 3.05
CA LEU A 65 -3.40 -12.59 2.31
C LEU A 65 -4.34 -13.10 1.23
N SER A 66 -5.43 -12.39 1.02
CA SER A 66 -6.35 -12.62 -0.10
C SER A 66 -6.41 -11.37 -0.97
N LEU A 67 -6.39 -11.56 -2.27
CA LEU A 67 -6.66 -10.51 -3.23
C LEU A 67 -8.14 -10.13 -3.12
N GLN A 68 -8.41 -8.83 -3.04
CA GLN A 68 -9.76 -8.29 -2.92
C GLN A 68 -9.88 -7.06 -3.80
N GLU A 69 -11.05 -6.89 -4.40
CA GLU A 69 -11.41 -5.62 -5.01
C GLU A 69 -11.58 -4.57 -3.90
N LEU A 70 -10.87 -3.45 -4.04
CA LEU A 70 -10.99 -2.32 -3.14
C LEU A 70 -11.60 -1.15 -3.90
N LEU A 71 -12.76 -0.68 -3.45
CA LEU A 71 -13.33 0.56 -3.97
C LEU A 71 -12.47 1.74 -3.51
N VAL A 72 -11.78 2.37 -4.45
CA VAL A 72 -10.97 3.57 -4.21
C VAL A 72 -11.68 4.79 -4.76
N GLN A 73 -11.85 5.82 -3.93
CA GLN A 73 -12.33 7.13 -4.39
C GLN A 73 -11.17 7.93 -4.96
N VAL A 74 -11.29 8.33 -6.23
CA VAL A 74 -10.31 9.17 -6.90
C VAL A 74 -10.84 10.59 -6.98
N GLY A 75 -10.09 11.54 -6.40
CA GLY A 75 -10.37 12.97 -6.45
C GLY A 75 -9.30 13.72 -7.23
N LYS A 76 -9.70 14.76 -7.97
CA LYS A 76 -8.77 15.69 -8.62
C LYS A 76 -8.93 17.07 -8.03
N LEU A 77 -7.83 17.61 -7.50
CA LEU A 77 -7.76 19.00 -7.05
C LEU A 77 -7.26 19.90 -8.18
N ASN A 78 -7.65 21.17 -8.13
CA ASN A 78 -7.09 22.18 -9.02
C ASN A 78 -5.62 22.43 -8.66
N ALA A 79 -4.71 22.29 -9.63
CA ALA A 79 -3.28 22.42 -9.40
C ALA A 79 -2.86 23.84 -8.95
N GLU A 80 -3.54 24.89 -9.42
CA GLU A 80 -3.26 26.26 -9.00
C GLU A 80 -3.73 26.53 -7.57
N ALA A 81 -4.82 25.90 -7.13
CA ALA A 81 -5.26 26.00 -5.74
C ALA A 81 -4.21 25.38 -4.79
N VAL A 82 -3.64 24.23 -5.18
CA VAL A 82 -2.56 23.58 -4.42
C VAL A 82 -1.29 24.44 -4.42
N ARG A 83 -0.85 24.92 -5.60
CA ARG A 83 0.30 25.83 -5.70
C ARG A 83 0.12 27.11 -4.89
N GLY A 84 -1.08 27.69 -4.90
CA GLY A 84 -1.42 28.87 -4.12
C GLY A 84 -1.31 28.61 -2.61
N GLN A 85 -1.78 27.45 -2.13
CA GLN A 85 -1.61 27.07 -0.73
C GLN A 85 -0.14 26.93 -0.34
N TRP A 86 0.68 26.31 -1.19
CA TRP A 86 2.12 26.18 -0.94
C TRP A 86 2.85 27.52 -0.97
N ALA A 87 2.52 28.39 -1.93
CA ALA A 87 3.09 29.73 -2.00
C ALA A 87 2.71 30.58 -0.77
N ASN A 88 1.45 30.49 -0.32
CA ASN A 88 1.00 31.16 0.90
C ASN A 88 1.71 30.63 2.14
N LEU A 89 1.90 29.31 2.25
CA LEU A 89 2.64 28.69 3.35
C LEU A 89 4.12 29.15 3.39
N SER A 90 4.78 29.21 2.21
CA SER A 90 6.12 29.79 2.10
C SER A 90 6.15 31.24 2.58
N TRP A 91 5.16 32.03 2.19
CA TRP A 91 5.07 33.43 2.58
C TRP A 91 4.87 33.59 4.09
N GLU A 92 3.91 32.87 4.67
CA GLU A 92 3.59 32.91 6.10
C GLU A 92 4.79 32.53 6.98
N LEU A 93 5.47 31.42 6.64
CA LEU A 93 6.58 30.90 7.45
C LEU A 93 7.88 31.70 7.27
N LEU A 94 8.24 32.04 6.02
CA LEU A 94 9.56 32.63 5.75
C LEU A 94 9.58 34.16 5.83
N TYR A 95 8.45 34.81 5.54
CA TYR A 95 8.41 36.27 5.41
C TYR A 95 7.54 36.94 6.46
N ALA A 96 6.40 36.34 6.82
CA ALA A 96 5.56 36.86 7.89
C ALA A 96 5.99 36.39 9.29
N THR A 97 7.00 35.51 9.36
CA THR A 97 7.55 34.93 10.61
C THR A 97 6.46 34.42 11.54
N ASN A 98 5.44 33.78 10.96
CA ASN A 98 4.33 33.23 11.72
C ASN A 98 4.85 32.09 12.61
N ASP A 99 4.84 32.32 13.92
CA ASP A 99 5.32 31.40 14.96
C ASP A 99 4.18 30.68 15.68
N ASP A 100 2.95 30.79 15.16
CA ASP A 100 1.78 30.11 15.70
C ASP A 100 1.95 28.59 15.62
N GLU A 101 2.05 27.96 16.79
CA GLU A 101 2.14 26.51 16.93
C GLU A 101 0.86 25.80 16.46
N GLU A 102 -0.30 26.49 16.55
CA GLU A 102 -1.52 26.07 15.86
C GLU A 102 -1.36 26.39 14.38
N ARG A 103 -0.73 25.47 13.62
CA ARG A 103 -0.66 25.52 12.16
C ARG A 103 -2.08 25.72 11.59
N TYR A 104 -2.46 26.99 11.35
CA TYR A 104 -3.80 27.47 11.02
C TYR A 104 -4.70 26.35 10.54
N SER A 105 -5.46 25.75 11.46
CA SER A 105 -6.35 24.61 11.25
C SER A 105 -6.02 23.79 10.00
N ILE A 106 -5.18 22.78 10.14
CA ILE A 106 -4.95 21.76 9.11
C ILE A 106 -6.27 21.11 8.59
N GLN A 107 -7.37 21.33 9.33
CA GLN A 107 -8.76 20.96 9.06
C GLN A 107 -9.64 22.09 8.48
N ALA A 108 -9.18 23.33 8.39
CA ALA A 108 -10.00 24.49 7.99
C ALA A 108 -10.48 24.45 6.54
N GLN A 109 -9.81 23.68 5.68
CA GLN A 109 -10.17 23.62 4.27
C GLN A 109 -10.25 22.16 3.76
N PRO A 110 -11.31 21.42 4.16
CA PRO A 110 -11.48 20.02 3.79
C PRO A 110 -11.60 19.82 2.28
N LEU A 111 -12.25 20.76 1.57
CA LEU A 111 -12.47 20.67 0.12
C LEU A 111 -11.17 20.74 -0.70
N LEU A 112 -10.14 21.42 -0.18
CA LEU A 112 -8.81 21.44 -0.79
C LEU A 112 -7.88 20.39 -0.20
N LEU A 113 -8.39 19.53 0.69
CA LEU A 113 -7.61 18.51 1.39
C LEU A 113 -6.31 19.10 1.97
N ARG A 114 -6.40 20.29 2.57
CA ARG A 114 -5.22 21.11 2.94
C ARG A 114 -4.18 20.35 3.74
N ASN A 115 -4.60 19.42 4.60
CA ASN A 115 -3.69 18.52 5.31
C ASN A 115 -2.81 17.72 4.34
N LEU A 116 -3.43 16.97 3.44
CA LEU A 116 -2.73 16.12 2.47
C LEU A 116 -1.86 16.96 1.52
N THR A 117 -2.37 18.10 1.05
CA THR A 117 -1.62 18.95 0.11
C THR A 117 -0.43 19.62 0.79
N VAL A 118 -0.54 20.11 2.02
CA VAL A 118 0.57 20.72 2.76
C VAL A 118 1.63 19.68 3.13
N GLN A 119 1.24 18.47 3.55
CA GLN A 119 2.20 17.40 3.81
C GLN A 119 3.00 17.01 2.55
N ALA A 120 2.35 17.06 1.38
CA ALA A 120 2.98 16.76 0.10
C ALA A 120 3.89 17.88 -0.44
N ALA A 121 3.95 19.05 0.22
CA ALA A 121 4.88 20.11 -0.18
C ALA A 121 6.34 19.71 0.07
N ASP A 122 7.25 20.23 -0.74
CA ASP A 122 8.68 19.97 -0.57
C ASP A 122 9.20 20.49 0.79
N PRO A 123 10.18 19.81 1.41
CA PRO A 123 10.89 20.34 2.57
C PRO A 123 11.49 21.73 2.26
N PRO A 124 11.46 22.69 3.21
CA PRO A 124 11.14 22.54 4.63
C PRO A 124 9.64 22.72 4.98
N LEU A 125 8.77 22.94 3.99
CA LEU A 125 7.38 23.35 4.21
C LEU A 125 6.49 22.15 4.55
N GLY A 126 6.67 21.05 3.81
CA GLY A 126 5.98 19.78 4.02
C GLY A 126 6.92 18.65 4.45
N TYR A 127 6.36 17.45 4.51
CA TYR A 127 7.04 16.22 4.88
C TYR A 127 6.46 15.07 4.04
N PRO A 128 6.78 15.02 2.74
CA PRO A 128 6.17 14.05 1.84
C PRO A 128 6.59 12.65 2.27
N ILE A 129 5.61 11.77 2.49
CA ILE A 129 5.84 10.36 2.90
C ILE A 129 6.70 9.63 1.86
N PHE A 130 6.52 9.98 0.58
CA PHE A 130 7.28 9.43 -0.54
C PHE A 130 7.46 10.52 -1.59
N SER A 131 8.70 10.70 -2.05
CA SER A 131 9.04 11.57 -3.18
C SER A 131 9.76 10.73 -4.22
N SER A 132 9.13 10.54 -5.38
CA SER A 132 9.74 9.84 -6.51
C SER A 132 10.62 10.79 -7.31
N LYS A 133 11.62 10.23 -8.01
CA LYS A 133 12.30 10.98 -9.08
C LYS A 133 11.26 11.42 -10.14
N PRO A 134 11.48 12.55 -10.83
CA PRO A 134 10.59 13.00 -11.90
C PRO A 134 10.37 11.89 -12.92
N LEU A 135 9.11 11.58 -13.22
CA LEU A 135 8.73 10.58 -14.22
C LEU A 135 8.35 11.30 -15.51
N PRO A 136 9.10 11.13 -16.62
CA PRO A 136 8.73 11.72 -17.90
C PRO A 136 7.46 11.02 -18.42
N VAL A 137 6.34 11.76 -18.49
CA VAL A 137 5.12 11.28 -19.14
C VAL A 137 5.10 11.84 -20.56
N HIS A 138 5.31 10.97 -21.54
CA HIS A 138 5.09 11.32 -22.94
C HIS A 138 3.58 11.28 -23.20
N LEU A 139 2.97 12.46 -23.35
CA LEU A 139 1.60 12.56 -23.83
C LEU A 139 1.62 12.21 -25.33
N CYS A 140 0.96 11.10 -25.69
CA CYS A 140 0.66 10.76 -27.07
C CYS A 140 -0.45 11.65 -27.63
#